data_AF-A0A6M0ER68-F1
#
_entry.id   AF-A0A6M0ER68-F1
#
_cell.length_a   1.000
_cell.length_b   1.000
_cell.length_c   1.000
_cell.angle_alpha   90.00
_cell.angle_beta   90.00
_cell.angle_gamma   90.00
#
_symmetry.space_group_name_H-M   'P 1'
#
loop_
_entity.id
_entity.type
_entity.pdbx_description
1 polymer ?
#
loop_
_entity_poly.entity_id
_entity_poly.type
_entity_poly.pdbx_seq_one_letter_code
_entity_poly.pdbx_strand_id
1 'polypeptide(L)'
;MTSWIYNIILTGSVAGQTFQRSGELIISDPIINPFGTSNDVNSFEVGILSTDPLGSPGFPIGAGSISFFTNNALVGRTPFDTAYEAYDPATNTFWIQPDRQTSLNNSLNIFTSSGITGFPYNVFDGLIAVQPQNNGSILGTIDLIGTANVGYQASFNGVLQEVIG
;
A
#
# COMPACT_ATOMS: atom_id res chain seq x y z
N MET A 1 -4.02 -18.13 9.05
CA MET A 1 -3.10 -17.01 8.74
C MET A 1 -3.85 -15.80 9.21
N THR A 2 -3.28 -15.09 10.17
CA THR A 2 -3.99 -13.98 10.80
C THR A 2 -3.85 -12.73 9.95
N SER A 3 -4.96 -12.03 9.73
CA SER A 3 -4.99 -10.73 9.05
C SER A 3 -5.78 -9.73 9.87
N TRP A 4 -5.25 -8.52 9.99
CA TRP A 4 -5.87 -7.36 10.62
C TRP A 4 -6.25 -6.36 9.54
N ILE A 5 -7.54 -6.02 9.47
CA ILE A 5 -8.09 -5.11 8.46
C ILE A 5 -8.48 -3.81 9.15
N TYR A 6 -7.95 -2.69 8.67
CA TYR A 6 -8.23 -1.36 9.17
C TYR A 6 -8.97 -0.55 8.11
N ASN A 7 -10.06 0.10 8.51
CA ASN A 7 -10.64 1.17 7.71
C ASN A 7 -9.78 2.42 7.89
N ILE A 8 -9.19 2.90 6.80
CA ILE A 8 -8.33 4.08 6.80
C ILE A 8 -8.96 5.23 6.02
N ILE A 9 -8.62 6.46 6.40
CA ILE A 9 -8.86 7.67 5.62
C ILE A 9 -7.51 8.18 5.12
N LEU A 10 -7.28 8.11 3.82
CA LEU A 10 -6.13 8.68 3.14
C LEU A 10 -6.39 10.15 2.83
N THR A 11 -5.46 11.03 3.21
CA THR A 11 -5.50 12.47 2.88
C THR A 11 -4.14 12.87 2.33
N GLY A 12 -4.10 13.41 1.13
CA GLY A 12 -2.83 13.60 0.42
C GLY A 12 -2.94 14.41 -0.86
N SER A 13 -1.89 14.30 -1.69
CA SER A 13 -1.84 14.84 -3.03
C SER A 13 -1.11 13.91 -4.01
N VAL A 14 -1.53 13.93 -5.27
CA VAL A 14 -0.86 13.24 -6.38
C VAL A 14 -0.83 14.17 -7.57
N ALA A 15 0.34 14.33 -8.20
CA ALA A 15 0.54 15.27 -9.31
C ALA A 15 -0.01 16.70 -9.05
N GLY A 16 0.14 17.19 -7.80
CA GLY A 16 -0.34 18.51 -7.38
C GLY A 16 -1.84 18.62 -7.09
N GLN A 17 -2.61 17.53 -7.21
CA GLN A 17 -4.03 17.50 -6.87
C GLN A 17 -4.25 16.86 -5.51
N THR A 18 -4.92 17.58 -4.62
CA THR A 18 -5.26 17.09 -3.29
C THR A 18 -6.43 16.11 -3.34
N PHE A 19 -6.41 15.10 -2.47
CA PHE A 19 -7.50 14.14 -2.32
C PHE A 19 -7.71 13.78 -0.84
N GLN A 20 -8.94 13.34 -0.55
CA GLN A 20 -9.26 12.61 0.67
C GLN A 20 -10.18 11.44 0.30
N ARG A 21 -9.87 10.23 0.78
CA ARG A 21 -10.64 9.03 0.42
C ARG A 21 -10.52 7.94 1.48
N SER A 22 -11.57 7.15 1.60
CA SER A 22 -11.54 5.93 2.39
C SER A 22 -10.68 4.86 1.70
N GLY A 23 -10.18 3.94 2.48
CA GLY A 23 -9.51 2.74 2.03
C GLY A 23 -9.38 1.69 3.11
N GLU A 24 -8.69 0.64 2.78
CA GLU A 24 -8.37 -0.49 3.64
C GLU A 24 -6.86 -0.63 3.75
N LEU A 25 -6.38 -0.76 4.97
CA LEU A 25 -5.04 -1.25 5.27
C LEU A 25 -5.18 -2.67 5.80
N ILE A 26 -4.49 -3.59 5.15
CA ILE A 26 -4.39 -5.00 5.56
C ILE A 26 -2.99 -5.19 6.10
N ILE A 27 -2.89 -5.75 7.30
CA ILE A 27 -1.64 -6.28 7.84
C ILE A 27 -1.87 -7.77 8.05
N SER A 28 -0.95 -8.64 7.65
CA SER A 28 -1.10 -10.08 7.89
C SER A 28 0.18 -10.75 8.35
N ASP A 29 0.04 -11.96 8.88
CA ASP A 29 1.15 -12.89 9.03
C ASP A 29 1.91 -13.04 7.69
N PRO A 30 3.21 -13.36 7.73
CA PRO A 30 4.05 -13.43 6.54
C PRO A 30 3.62 -14.55 5.60
N ILE A 31 3.70 -14.31 4.29
CA ILE A 31 3.33 -15.31 3.27
C ILE A 31 4.57 -16.04 2.79
N ILE A 32 4.72 -17.30 3.20
CA ILE A 32 5.87 -18.12 2.83
C ILE A 32 5.77 -18.55 1.35
N ASN A 33 6.74 -18.14 0.53
CA ASN A 33 6.88 -18.60 -0.86
C ASN A 33 7.75 -19.88 -0.93
N PRO A 34 7.20 -21.04 -1.33
CA PRO A 34 7.98 -22.27 -1.44
C PRO A 34 8.91 -22.33 -2.66
N PHE A 35 8.85 -21.36 -3.58
CA PHE A 35 9.58 -21.39 -4.87
C PHE A 35 10.82 -20.47 -4.93
N GLY A 36 11.24 -19.88 -3.82
CA GLY A 36 12.62 -19.39 -3.64
C GLY A 36 12.97 -18.05 -4.29
N THR A 37 12.01 -17.21 -4.67
CA THR A 37 12.27 -15.81 -5.08
C THR A 37 12.17 -14.81 -3.93
N SER A 38 12.10 -15.25 -2.69
CA SER A 38 12.08 -14.38 -1.51
C SER A 38 13.50 -13.88 -1.23
N ASN A 39 13.74 -12.59 -1.43
CA ASN A 39 14.96 -11.94 -0.95
C ASN A 39 14.81 -11.57 0.54
N ASP A 40 14.62 -12.58 1.40
CA ASP A 40 14.45 -12.47 2.85
C ASP A 40 13.18 -11.74 3.35
N VAL A 41 12.07 -12.45 3.13
CA VAL A 41 10.96 -12.76 4.06
C VAL A 41 10.51 -11.63 4.98
N ASN A 42 9.62 -10.82 4.42
CA ASN A 42 8.81 -9.89 5.17
C ASN A 42 8.27 -10.57 6.45
N SER A 43 8.43 -9.95 7.62
CA SER A 43 7.94 -10.44 8.93
C SER A 43 6.42 -10.32 9.07
N PHE A 44 5.79 -9.52 8.20
CA PHE A 44 4.35 -9.35 8.03
C PHE A 44 4.11 -8.82 6.61
N GLU A 45 2.93 -9.05 6.07
CA GLU A 45 2.54 -8.44 4.80
C GLU A 45 1.67 -7.21 5.02
N VAL A 46 1.76 -6.26 4.09
CA VAL A 46 0.94 -5.06 4.06
C VAL A 46 0.27 -4.88 2.72
N GLY A 47 -1.04 -4.63 2.76
CA GLY A 47 -1.85 -4.19 1.62
C GLY A 47 -2.49 -2.84 1.89
N ILE A 48 -2.47 -1.92 0.94
CA ILE A 48 -3.23 -0.67 0.98
C ILE A 48 -4.09 -0.59 -0.28
N LEU A 49 -5.40 -0.53 -0.09
CA LEU A 49 -6.37 -0.31 -1.16
C LEU A 49 -7.23 0.90 -0.81
N SER A 50 -7.67 1.67 -1.80
CA SER A 50 -8.65 2.74 -1.55
C SER A 50 -9.84 2.72 -2.49
N THR A 51 -9.62 2.35 -3.75
CA THR A 51 -10.60 1.88 -4.74
C THR A 51 -9.82 1.15 -5.83
N ASP A 52 -10.48 0.34 -6.67
CA ASP A 52 -9.84 -0.18 -7.89
C ASP A 52 -9.40 1.00 -8.77
N PRO A 53 -8.09 1.25 -8.93
CA PRO A 53 -7.59 2.37 -9.71
C PRO A 53 -7.92 2.25 -11.20
N LEU A 54 -8.25 1.05 -11.69
CA LEU A 54 -8.58 0.76 -13.09
C LEU A 54 -10.09 0.63 -13.35
N GLY A 55 -10.87 0.25 -12.34
CA GLY A 55 -12.29 -0.07 -12.48
C GLY A 55 -13.27 0.92 -11.84
N SER A 56 -12.85 1.73 -10.86
CA SER A 56 -13.76 2.66 -10.16
C SER A 56 -13.03 3.92 -9.68
N PRO A 57 -12.94 4.98 -10.50
CA PRO A 57 -12.31 6.23 -10.09
C PRO A 57 -13.15 6.92 -9.01
N GLY A 58 -12.85 6.65 -7.74
CA GLY A 58 -13.59 7.23 -6.61
C GLY A 58 -13.59 8.77 -6.60
N PHE A 59 -14.61 9.36 -5.97
CA PHE A 59 -14.78 10.81 -5.81
C PHE A 59 -13.83 11.39 -4.72
N PRO A 60 -13.32 12.64 -4.85
CA PRO A 60 -13.35 13.49 -6.05
C PRO A 60 -12.51 12.86 -7.15
N ILE A 61 -13.08 12.84 -8.35
CA ILE A 61 -12.80 11.88 -9.42
C ILE A 61 -11.30 11.59 -9.60
N GLY A 62 -10.89 10.35 -9.34
CA GLY A 62 -9.71 9.64 -9.87
C GLY A 62 -8.34 9.98 -9.30
N ALA A 63 -8.19 11.05 -8.53
CA ALA A 63 -6.95 11.36 -7.85
C ALA A 63 -6.80 10.54 -6.58
N GLY A 64 -5.64 9.93 -6.39
CA GLY A 64 -5.25 9.34 -5.11
C GLY A 64 -5.70 7.90 -4.91
N SER A 65 -6.33 7.26 -5.91
CA SER A 65 -6.57 5.81 -5.84
C SER A 65 -5.24 5.09 -5.82
N ILE A 66 -5.11 4.09 -4.95
CA ILE A 66 -3.90 3.30 -4.76
C ILE A 66 -4.28 1.85 -4.51
N SER A 67 -3.47 0.97 -5.09
CA SER A 67 -3.43 -0.47 -4.85
C SER A 67 -1.97 -0.83 -4.65
N PHE A 68 -1.60 -1.19 -3.42
CA PHE A 68 -0.23 -1.49 -3.05
C PHE A 68 -0.19 -2.73 -2.17
N PHE A 69 0.73 -3.65 -2.45
CA PHE A 69 0.94 -4.86 -1.68
C PHE A 69 2.43 -5.12 -1.52
N THR A 70 2.81 -5.69 -0.38
CA THR A 70 4.16 -6.24 -0.16
C THR A 70 4.32 -7.61 -0.80
N ASN A 71 3.23 -8.38 -0.89
CA ASN A 71 3.19 -9.68 -1.57
C ASN A 71 1.90 -9.84 -2.38
N ASN A 72 2.01 -10.28 -3.62
CA ASN A 72 0.87 -10.41 -4.53
C ASN A 72 -0.14 -11.51 -4.13
N ALA A 73 0.21 -12.41 -3.20
CA ALA A 73 -0.71 -13.40 -2.67
C ALA A 73 -1.85 -12.76 -1.87
N LEU A 74 -1.68 -11.52 -1.40
CA LEU A 74 -2.76 -10.71 -0.81
C LEU A 74 -3.91 -10.46 -1.80
N VAL A 75 -3.67 -10.59 -3.11
CA VAL A 75 -4.70 -10.52 -4.16
C VAL A 75 -4.97 -11.88 -4.83
N GLY A 76 -4.64 -12.99 -4.15
CA GLY A 76 -4.96 -14.34 -4.58
C GLY A 76 -4.09 -14.88 -5.74
N ARG A 77 -2.87 -14.36 -5.90
CA ARG A 77 -1.91 -14.81 -6.93
C ARG A 77 -0.79 -15.69 -6.33
N THR A 78 -0.01 -16.32 -7.21
CA THR A 78 1.18 -17.10 -6.79
C THR A 78 2.17 -16.18 -6.05
N PRO A 79 2.57 -16.49 -4.81
CA PRO A 79 3.36 -15.59 -3.97
C PRO A 79 4.65 -15.09 -4.64
N PHE A 80 4.84 -13.78 -4.62
CA PHE A 80 6.12 -13.10 -4.82
C PHE A 80 6.07 -11.71 -4.18
N ASP A 81 7.24 -11.27 -3.72
CA ASP A 81 7.37 -10.00 -3.02
C ASP A 81 7.48 -8.82 -4.01
N THR A 82 6.74 -7.76 -3.73
CA THR A 82 6.69 -6.51 -4.48
C THR A 82 7.22 -5.31 -3.70
N ALA A 83 7.45 -5.49 -2.40
CA ALA A 83 8.05 -4.51 -1.52
C ALA A 83 8.71 -5.22 -0.32
N TYR A 84 9.63 -4.50 0.32
CA TYR A 84 10.34 -4.91 1.53
C TYR A 84 9.85 -4.09 2.69
N GLU A 85 9.85 -4.65 3.89
CA GLU A 85 9.57 -3.93 5.13
C GLU A 85 10.71 -4.01 6.15
N ALA A 86 10.68 -3.07 7.07
CA ALA A 86 11.56 -3.02 8.22
C ALA A 86 10.78 -2.51 9.43
N TYR A 87 11.04 -3.08 10.60
CA TYR A 87 10.43 -2.61 11.84
C TYR A 87 11.43 -1.81 12.68
N ASP A 88 11.04 -0.59 13.05
CA ASP A 88 11.75 0.23 14.03
C ASP A 88 11.03 0.14 15.39
N PRO A 89 11.60 -0.61 16.37
CA PRO A 89 11.01 -0.74 17.70
C PRO A 89 11.09 0.54 18.55
N ALA A 90 12.00 1.48 18.22
CA ALA A 90 12.13 2.71 18.99
C ALA A 90 10.95 3.66 18.75
N THR A 91 10.40 3.64 17.52
CA THR A 91 9.25 4.45 17.13
C THR A 91 7.96 3.65 16.96
N ASN A 92 8.02 2.32 17.10
CA ASN A 92 6.94 1.39 16.81
C ASN A 92 6.40 1.55 15.37
N THR A 93 7.31 1.70 14.41
CA THR A 93 6.97 2.01 13.01
C THR A 93 7.41 0.88 12.08
N PHE A 94 6.50 0.47 11.22
CA PHE A 94 6.78 -0.36 10.05
C PHE A 94 7.10 0.53 8.86
N TRP A 95 8.28 0.36 8.28
CA TRP A 95 8.72 1.03 7.07
C TRP A 95 8.61 0.07 5.91
N ILE A 96 8.01 0.49 4.80
CA ILE A 96 7.80 -0.36 3.62
C ILE A 96 8.33 0.38 2.41
N GLN A 97 9.23 -0.26 1.67
CA GLN A 97 9.86 0.28 0.47
C GLN A 97 9.54 -0.61 -0.73
N PRO A 98 9.04 -0.07 -1.85
CA PRO A 98 8.81 -0.84 -3.06
C PRO A 98 10.10 -1.49 -3.57
N ASP A 99 10.01 -2.73 -4.03
CA ASP A 99 11.09 -3.34 -4.79
C ASP A 99 11.05 -2.79 -6.22
N ARG A 100 12.05 -1.97 -6.56
CA ARG A 100 12.18 -1.33 -7.87
C ARG A 100 12.19 -2.33 -9.02
N GLN A 101 12.84 -3.49 -8.87
CA GLN A 101 13.00 -4.46 -9.93
C GLN A 101 11.69 -5.20 -10.21
N THR A 102 10.97 -5.62 -9.17
CA THR A 102 9.70 -6.34 -9.37
C THR A 102 8.56 -5.41 -9.74
N SER A 103 8.55 -4.19 -9.21
CA SER A 103 7.45 -3.25 -9.45
C SER A 103 7.40 -2.72 -10.88
N LEU A 104 8.56 -2.53 -11.53
CA LEU A 104 8.61 -2.15 -12.96
C LEU A 104 8.14 -3.27 -13.90
N ASN A 105 8.19 -4.53 -13.47
CA ASN A 105 7.92 -5.69 -14.34
C ASN A 105 6.50 -6.27 -14.17
N ASN A 106 5.82 -6.03 -13.04
CA ASN A 106 4.57 -6.72 -12.71
C ASN A 106 3.31 -5.83 -12.61
N SER A 107 3.45 -4.50 -12.67
CA SER A 107 2.32 -3.53 -12.66
C SER A 107 1.23 -3.79 -11.60
N LEU A 108 1.60 -4.33 -10.44
CA LEU A 108 0.67 -4.63 -9.34
C LEU A 108 0.46 -3.44 -8.41
N ASN A 109 1.56 -2.77 -8.07
CA ASN A 109 1.55 -1.61 -7.19
C ASN A 109 1.35 -0.36 -8.06
N ILE A 110 0.15 0.21 -7.98
CA ILE A 110 -0.26 1.33 -8.83
C ILE A 110 -0.98 2.42 -8.03
N PHE A 111 -0.84 3.66 -8.49
CA PHE A 111 -1.75 4.74 -8.11
C PHE A 111 -2.19 5.54 -9.33
N THR A 112 -3.26 6.33 -9.21
CA THR A 112 -3.77 7.17 -10.29
C THR A 112 -3.66 8.66 -9.97
N SER A 113 -3.26 9.45 -10.97
CA SER A 113 -3.44 10.91 -10.93
C SER A 113 -4.69 11.30 -11.70
N SER A 114 -5.68 11.90 -11.00
CA SER A 114 -6.83 12.66 -11.52
C SER A 114 -7.83 12.00 -12.49
N GLY A 115 -9.11 12.34 -12.37
CA GLY A 115 -10.12 12.17 -13.43
C GLY A 115 -10.68 10.76 -13.64
N ILE A 116 -11.73 10.64 -14.46
CA ILE A 116 -12.50 9.39 -14.68
C ILE A 116 -11.62 8.32 -15.38
N THR A 117 -10.53 8.74 -16.01
CA THR A 117 -9.58 7.90 -16.76
C THR A 117 -8.15 8.04 -16.23
N GLY A 118 -7.98 8.32 -14.93
CA GLY A 118 -6.69 8.70 -14.37
C GLY A 118 -5.55 7.79 -14.80
N PHE A 119 -4.43 8.39 -15.18
CA PHE A 119 -3.30 7.64 -15.70
C PHE A 119 -2.73 6.78 -14.56
N PRO A 120 -2.66 5.45 -14.72
CA PRO A 120 -2.05 4.60 -13.70
C PRO A 120 -0.54 4.76 -13.76
N TYR A 121 0.07 4.90 -12.58
CA TYR A 121 1.51 4.93 -12.41
C TYR A 121 1.93 3.72 -11.61
N ASN A 122 2.82 2.91 -12.20
CA ASN A 122 3.46 1.82 -11.46
C ASN A 122 4.39 2.44 -10.43
N VAL A 123 4.18 2.12 -9.16
CA VAL A 123 5.07 2.49 -8.07
C VAL A 123 6.40 1.79 -8.30
N PHE A 124 7.53 2.47 -8.17
CA PHE A 124 8.85 1.80 -8.27
C PHE A 124 9.85 2.27 -7.20
N ASP A 125 9.51 3.29 -6.42
CA ASP A 125 10.36 3.84 -5.37
C ASP A 125 9.50 4.58 -4.32
N GLY A 126 10.14 5.01 -3.24
CA GLY A 126 9.53 5.74 -2.14
C GLY A 126 9.39 4.92 -0.86
N LEU A 127 8.59 5.41 0.07
CA LEU A 127 8.49 4.87 1.42
C LEU A 127 7.07 5.01 1.97
N ILE A 128 6.62 3.97 2.65
CA ILE A 128 5.40 3.98 3.46
C ILE A 128 5.83 3.77 4.92
N ALA A 129 5.24 4.53 5.83
CA ALA A 129 5.38 4.36 7.26
C ALA A 129 4.03 3.99 7.85
N VAL A 130 3.98 2.95 8.68
CA VAL A 130 2.77 2.51 9.37
C VAL A 130 3.07 2.38 10.85
N GLN A 131 2.29 3.05 11.69
CA GLN A 131 2.50 3.10 13.14
C GLN A 131 1.22 2.66 13.87
N PRO A 132 1.16 1.41 14.36
CA PRO A 132 0.08 0.96 15.24
C PRO A 132 0.03 1.76 16.53
N GLN A 133 -1.18 1.99 17.02
CA GLN A 133 -1.44 2.70 18.27
C GLN A 133 -2.02 1.76 19.33
N ASN A 134 -1.80 2.07 20.60
CA ASN A 134 -2.22 1.21 21.73
C ASN A 134 -3.75 1.07 21.90
N ASN A 135 -4.54 1.86 21.17
CA ASN A 135 -6.00 1.86 21.23
C ASN A 135 -6.65 1.11 20.05
N GLY A 136 -5.89 0.35 19.26
CA GLY A 136 -6.38 -0.35 18.07
C GLY A 136 -6.60 0.56 16.85
N SER A 137 -6.12 1.81 16.90
CA SER A 137 -6.01 2.68 15.73
C SER A 137 -4.64 2.54 15.06
N ILE A 138 -4.53 3.09 13.86
CA ILE A 138 -3.29 3.12 13.09
C ILE A 138 -3.08 4.50 12.50
N LEU A 139 -1.82 4.92 12.42
CA LEU A 139 -1.39 6.12 11.71
C LEU A 139 -0.40 5.70 10.63
N GLY A 140 -0.26 6.53 9.59
CA GLY A 140 0.81 6.32 8.64
C GLY A 140 0.97 7.43 7.62
N THR A 141 2.06 7.32 6.87
CA THR A 141 2.45 8.25 5.81
C THR A 141 2.88 7.48 4.58
N ILE A 142 2.64 8.03 3.41
CA ILE A 142 2.96 7.47 2.10
C ILE A 142 3.70 8.56 1.33
N ASP A 143 4.90 8.28 0.85
CA ASP A 143 5.63 9.10 -0.10
C ASP A 143 6.21 8.18 -1.18
N LEU A 144 5.42 7.95 -2.23
CA LEU A 144 5.74 7.01 -3.30
C LEU A 144 6.04 7.74 -4.60
N ILE A 145 6.88 7.11 -5.42
CA ILE A 145 7.21 7.56 -6.77
C ILE A 145 6.74 6.51 -7.75
N GLY A 146 5.89 6.96 -8.68
CA GLY A 146 5.41 6.17 -9.80
C GLY A 146 6.14 6.48 -11.10
N THR A 147 5.85 5.71 -12.15
CA THR A 147 6.34 5.95 -13.52
C THR A 147 6.16 7.41 -13.96
N ALA A 148 6.98 7.87 -14.90
CA ALA A 148 7.09 9.30 -15.26
C ALA A 148 7.48 10.23 -14.10
N ASN A 149 8.03 9.69 -13.00
CA ASN A 149 8.45 10.41 -11.79
C ASN A 149 7.31 11.21 -11.14
N VAL A 150 6.10 10.68 -11.18
CA VAL A 150 4.95 11.28 -10.50
C VAL A 150 4.98 10.89 -9.03
N GLY A 151 4.84 11.87 -8.13
CA GLY A 151 4.77 11.64 -6.69
C GLY A 151 3.35 11.40 -6.20
N TYR A 152 3.22 10.47 -5.25
CA TYR A 152 2.01 10.23 -4.44
C TYR A 152 2.38 10.44 -2.98
N GLN A 153 1.80 11.47 -2.36
CA GLN A 153 2.08 11.84 -0.98
C GLN A 153 0.78 11.82 -0.18
N ALA A 154 0.72 11.05 0.90
CA ALA A 154 -0.46 10.99 1.74
C ALA A 154 -0.12 10.73 3.21
N SER A 155 -1.08 11.04 4.05
CA SER A 155 -1.16 10.52 5.41
C SER A 155 -2.44 9.70 5.53
N PHE A 156 -2.45 8.74 6.46
CA PHE A 156 -3.67 8.05 6.83
C PHE A 156 -3.79 7.87 8.33
N ASN A 157 -5.04 7.80 8.77
CA ASN A 157 -5.41 7.27 10.06
C ASN A 157 -6.53 6.25 9.87
N GLY A 158 -6.65 5.30 10.78
CA GLY A 158 -7.70 4.31 10.70
C GLY A 158 -7.94 3.58 11.99
N VAL A 159 -8.98 2.74 11.99
CA VAL A 159 -9.38 1.91 13.12
C VAL A 159 -9.51 0.47 12.67
N LEU A 160 -9.14 -0.46 13.55
CA LEU A 160 -9.31 -1.89 13.30
C LEU A 160 -10.80 -2.18 13.07
N GLN A 161 -11.11 -2.80 11.93
CA GLN A 161 -12.45 -3.26 11.58
C GLN A 161 -12.63 -4.73 11.93
N GLU A 162 -11.67 -5.58 11.54
CA GLU A 162 -11.80 -7.03 11.61
C GLU A 162 -10.44 -7.71 11.80
N VAL A 163 -10.48 -8.88 12.45
CA VAL A 163 -9.38 -9.84 12.50
C VAL A 163 -9.86 -11.16 11.91
N ILE A 164 -9.17 -11.64 10.87
CA ILE A 164 -9.45 -12.91 10.18
C ILE A 164 -8.35 -13.90 10.59
N GLY A 165 -8.70 -15.16 10.90
CA GLY A 165 -7.76 -16.21 11.36
C GLY A 165 -7.55 -17.34 10.36
#